data_AF-A0A7S1VY34-F1
#
_entry.id   AF-A0A7S1VY34-F1
#
_cell.length_a   1.000
_cell.length_b   1.000
_cell.length_c   1.000
_cell.angle_alpha   90.00
_cell.angle_beta   90.00
_cell.angle_gamma   90.00
#
_symmetry.space_group_name_H-M   'P 1'
#
loop_
_entity.id
_entity.type
_entity.pdbx_description
1 polymer ?
#
loop_
_entity_poly.entity_id
_entity_poly.type
_entity_poly.pdbx_seq_one_letter_code
_entity_poly.pdbx_strand_id
1 'polypeptide(L)'
;MASSQSTGNLKSNYALAISYLVTELIQAYEAGDILNFTKLKGAAAWKYKLVGIPKMADILQALPIQYRSKLWPFLQTKPVGTASGVAVVAVLSKPHRCPHIAYTGYVCVYCPGGPDSDFEYSTQAYTGYEPTPMRAI
;
A
#
# COMPACT_ATOMS: atom_id res chain seq x y z
N MET A 1 25.16 -1.11 -33.59
CA MET A 1 25.47 -1.99 -32.44
C MET A 1 26.13 -1.21 -31.28
N ALA A 2 25.60 -0.04 -30.87
CA ALA A 2 26.26 0.85 -29.89
C ALA A 2 25.40 1.24 -28.67
N SER A 3 24.29 0.53 -28.42
CA SER A 3 23.29 0.91 -27.41
C SER A 3 23.30 0.05 -26.14
N SER A 4 24.13 -0.99 -26.04
CA SER A 4 24.14 -1.91 -24.89
C SER A 4 25.08 -1.51 -23.76
N GLN A 5 26.05 -0.61 -23.98
CA GLN A 5 27.04 -0.24 -22.96
C GLN A 5 26.57 0.87 -21.99
N SER A 6 25.64 1.74 -22.40
CA SER A 6 25.15 2.83 -21.54
C SER A 6 24.22 2.35 -20.43
N THR A 7 23.41 1.32 -20.68
CA THR A 7 22.46 0.76 -19.71
C THR A 7 23.17 0.02 -18.56
N GLY A 8 24.34 -0.57 -18.82
CA GLY A 8 25.16 -1.20 -17.78
C GLY A 8 25.75 -0.19 -16.78
N ASN A 9 26.23 0.96 -17.27
CA ASN A 9 26.79 2.02 -16.43
C ASN A 9 25.72 2.68 -15.53
N LEU A 10 24.51 2.89 -16.06
CA LEU A 10 23.38 3.43 -15.30
C LEU A 10 22.94 2.53 -14.14
N LYS A 11 22.92 1.20 -14.34
CA LYS A 11 22.60 0.24 -13.27
C LYS A 11 23.65 0.21 -12.17
N SER A 12 24.93 0.33 -12.54
CA SER A 12 26.05 0.47 -11.60
C SER A 12 25.89 1.72 -10.72
N ASN A 13 25.63 2.87 -11.35
CA ASN A 13 25.51 4.14 -10.62
C ASN A 13 24.26 4.18 -9.73
N TYR A 14 23.19 3.49 -10.13
CA TYR A 14 21.99 3.34 -9.32
C TYR A 14 22.25 2.57 -8.02
N ALA A 15 23.00 1.46 -8.09
CA ALA A 15 23.39 0.70 -6.91
C ALA A 15 24.27 1.52 -5.95
N LEU A 16 25.23 2.28 -6.49
CA LEU A 16 26.09 3.18 -5.70
C LEU A 16 25.30 4.32 -5.04
N ALA A 17 24.27 4.83 -5.71
CA ALA A 17 23.39 5.84 -5.12
C ALA A 17 22.56 5.27 -3.97
N ILE A 18 22.04 4.05 -4.12
CA ILE A 18 21.26 3.40 -3.05
C ILE A 18 22.14 3.10 -1.84
N SER A 19 23.35 2.58 -2.03
CA SER A 19 24.25 2.30 -0.91
C SER A 19 24.61 3.58 -0.14
N TYR A 20 24.91 4.67 -0.87
CA TYR A 20 25.14 5.99 -0.28
C TYR A 20 23.93 6.49 0.55
N LEU A 21 22.72 6.34 0.00
CA LEU A 21 21.50 6.73 0.71
C LEU A 21 21.27 5.91 1.97
N VAL A 22 21.55 4.60 1.94
CA VAL A 22 21.41 3.71 3.11
C VAL A 22 22.42 4.08 4.20
N THR A 23 23.67 4.37 3.85
CA THR A 23 24.70 4.75 4.83
C THR A 23 24.37 6.06 5.55
N GLU A 24 23.97 7.08 4.79
CA GLU A 24 23.55 8.38 5.36
C GLU A 24 22.32 8.22 6.27
N LEU A 25 21.38 7.37 5.87
CA LEU A 25 20.16 7.13 6.64
C LEU A 25 20.44 6.41 7.97
N ILE A 26 21.39 5.46 8.00
CA ILE A 26 21.80 4.78 9.22
C ILE A 26 22.53 5.76 10.15
N GLN A 27 23.47 6.54 9.63
CA GLN A 27 24.21 7.53 10.43
C GLN A 27 23.27 8.56 11.08
N ALA A 28 22.30 9.07 10.32
CA ALA A 28 21.32 10.00 10.84
C ALA A 28 20.41 9.39 11.91
N TYR A 29 20.03 8.12 11.72
CA TYR A 29 19.23 7.39 12.71
C TYR A 29 20.00 7.19 14.02
N GLU A 30 21.30 6.89 13.95
CA GLU A 30 22.17 6.74 15.12
C GLU A 30 22.44 8.08 15.82
N ALA A 31 22.57 9.17 15.05
CA ALA A 31 22.72 10.53 15.59
C ALA A 31 21.42 11.09 16.20
N GLY A 32 20.25 10.52 15.85
CA GLY A 32 18.96 11.01 16.29
C GLY A 32 18.51 12.31 15.58
N ASP A 33 19.10 12.62 14.43
CA ASP A 33 18.87 13.88 13.71
C ASP A 33 17.64 13.83 12.79
N ILE A 34 16.99 14.99 12.64
CA ILE A 34 15.84 15.17 11.76
C ILE A 34 16.33 15.35 10.32
N LEU A 35 16.27 14.28 9.52
CA LEU A 35 16.77 14.30 8.15
C LEU A 35 15.66 14.53 7.11
N ASN A 36 15.84 15.52 6.24
CA ASN A 36 14.94 15.73 5.10
C ASN A 36 15.25 14.76 3.96
N PHE A 37 14.52 13.64 3.93
CA PHE A 37 14.79 12.54 3.01
C PHE A 37 14.55 12.88 1.53
N THR A 38 13.68 13.84 1.22
CA THR A 38 13.43 14.27 -0.18
C THR A 38 14.65 14.98 -0.76
N LYS A 39 15.29 15.86 0.03
CA LYS A 39 16.52 16.56 -0.38
C LYS A 39 17.67 15.58 -0.57
N LEU A 40 17.82 14.63 0.36
CA LEU A 40 18.87 13.60 0.31
C LEU A 40 18.79 12.76 -0.98
N LYS A 41 17.59 12.32 -1.38
CA LYS A 41 17.39 11.59 -2.65
C LYS A 41 17.76 12.42 -3.87
N GLY A 42 17.40 13.70 -3.87
CA GLY A 42 17.75 14.63 -4.95
C GLY A 42 19.26 14.82 -5.05
N ALA A 43 19.94 15.00 -3.92
CA ALA A 43 21.39 15.14 -3.86
C ALA A 43 22.11 13.88 -4.36
N ALA A 44 21.64 12.69 -3.96
CA ALA A 44 22.19 11.42 -4.46
C ALA A 44 21.95 11.24 -5.96
N ALA A 45 20.74 11.54 -6.46
CA ALA A 45 20.45 11.47 -7.89
C ALA A 45 21.35 12.40 -8.72
N TRP A 46 21.61 13.60 -8.22
CA TRP A 46 22.52 14.55 -8.87
C TRP A 46 23.98 14.07 -8.83
N LYS A 47 24.46 13.61 -7.67
CA LYS A 47 25.84 13.13 -7.47
C LYS A 47 26.19 11.94 -8.37
N TYR A 48 25.25 11.00 -8.53
CA TYR A 48 25.43 9.79 -9.33
C TYR A 48 24.84 9.89 -10.74
N LYS A 49 24.45 11.10 -11.18
CA LYS A 49 23.91 11.39 -12.52
C LYS A 49 22.77 10.45 -12.93
N LEU A 50 21.85 10.18 -12.01
CA LEU A 50 20.69 9.33 -12.28
C LEU A 50 19.67 10.07 -13.14
N VAL A 51 19.01 9.33 -14.04
CA VAL A 51 17.93 9.85 -14.89
C VAL A 51 16.68 10.17 -14.07
N GLY A 52 16.53 9.56 -12.89
CA GLY A 52 15.40 9.78 -12.00
C GLY A 52 15.76 9.57 -10.54
N ILE A 53 14.76 9.77 -9.69
CA ILE A 53 14.90 9.63 -8.24
C ILE A 53 14.82 8.14 -7.85
N PRO A 54 15.70 7.64 -6.96
CA PRO A 54 15.62 6.28 -6.46
C PRO A 54 14.27 5.95 -5.80
N LYS A 55 13.73 4.77 -6.12
CA LYS A 55 12.44 4.31 -5.61
C LYS A 55 12.53 3.95 -4.13
N MET A 56 11.41 4.11 -3.42
CA MET A 56 11.32 3.72 -2.00
C MET A 56 11.45 2.22 -1.76
N ALA A 57 10.84 1.41 -2.61
CA ALA A 57 10.96 -0.04 -2.52
C ALA A 57 12.42 -0.50 -2.58
N ASP A 58 13.20 0.06 -3.50
CA ASP A 58 14.61 -0.33 -3.72
C ASP A 58 15.49 0.06 -2.52
N ILE A 59 15.25 1.24 -1.92
CA ILE A 59 15.98 1.67 -0.72
C ILE A 59 15.59 0.82 0.50
N LEU A 60 14.31 0.51 0.67
CA LEU A 60 13.83 -0.38 1.73
C LEU A 60 14.41 -1.79 1.60
N GLN A 61 14.61 -2.28 0.37
CA GLN A 61 15.20 -3.60 0.13
C GLN A 61 16.71 -3.64 0.39
N ALA A 62 17.41 -2.52 0.20
CA ALA A 62 18.84 -2.41 0.44
C ALA A 62 19.22 -2.22 1.92
N LEU A 63 18.25 -2.00 2.81
CA LEU A 63 18.52 -1.85 4.25
C LEU A 63 19.01 -3.16 4.89
N PRO A 64 20.01 -3.10 5.79
CA PRO A 64 20.38 -4.25 6.61
C PRO A 64 19.20 -4.71 7.48
N ILE A 65 19.07 -6.03 7.65
CA ILE A 65 17.97 -6.66 8.41
C ILE A 65 17.84 -6.08 9.84
N GLN A 66 18.96 -5.72 10.47
CA GLN A 66 19.01 -5.17 11.82
C GLN A 66 18.33 -3.79 11.96
N TYR A 67 18.42 -2.96 10.92
CA TYR A 67 17.85 -1.60 10.93
C TYR A 67 16.49 -1.55 10.22
N ARG A 68 16.16 -2.56 9.42
CA ARG A 68 14.90 -2.64 8.69
C ARG A 68 13.68 -2.52 9.60
N SER A 69 13.64 -3.25 10.72
CA SER A 69 12.53 -3.19 11.69
C SER A 69 12.42 -1.84 12.40
N LYS A 70 13.56 -1.20 12.70
CA LYS A 70 13.63 0.09 13.39
C LYS A 70 13.21 1.27 12.50
N LEU A 71 13.60 1.22 11.23
CA LEU A 71 13.35 2.28 10.25
C LEU A 71 12.00 2.15 9.54
N TRP A 72 11.40 0.96 9.54
CA TRP A 72 10.09 0.69 8.94
C TRP A 72 9.01 1.71 9.31
N PRO A 73 8.75 2.05 10.59
CA PRO A 73 7.71 3.00 10.95
C PRO A 73 7.96 4.43 10.43
N PHE A 74 9.22 4.81 10.21
CA PHE A 74 9.59 6.15 9.75
C PHE A 74 9.57 6.27 8.22
N LEU A 75 9.93 5.20 7.52
CA LEU A 75 9.99 5.16 6.05
C LEU A 75 8.68 4.70 5.42
N GLN A 76 7.75 4.16 6.22
CA GLN A 76 6.42 3.84 5.73
C GLN A 76 5.74 5.13 5.26
N THR A 77 5.38 5.16 3.98
CA THR A 77 4.58 6.25 3.43
C THR A 77 3.32 6.37 4.28
N LYS A 78 3.08 7.54 4.86
CA LYS A 78 1.83 7.84 5.56
C LYS A 78 0.68 7.36 4.66
N PRO A 79 -0.30 6.60 5.17
CA PRO A 79 -1.46 6.25 4.37
C PRO A 79 -2.06 7.57 3.88
N VAL A 80 -1.89 7.84 2.59
CA VAL A 80 -2.44 9.03 1.97
C VAL A 80 -3.95 8.84 2.01
N GLY A 81 -4.63 9.76 2.70
CA GLY A 81 -6.06 9.91 2.51
C GLY A 81 -6.36 10.09 1.01
N THR A 82 -7.55 9.67 0.61
CA THR A 82 -8.10 9.82 -0.74
C THR A 82 -7.75 11.17 -1.36
N ALA A 83 -7.35 11.18 -2.63
CA ALA A 83 -6.89 12.38 -3.34
C ALA A 83 -7.88 13.56 -3.33
N SER A 84 -9.18 13.30 -3.10
CA SER A 84 -10.25 14.30 -2.97
C SER A 84 -10.48 14.83 -1.56
N GLY A 85 -9.79 14.30 -0.54
CA GLY A 85 -10.03 14.62 0.88
C GLY A 85 -11.30 14.02 1.47
N VAL A 86 -12.08 13.25 0.71
CA VAL A 86 -13.30 12.58 1.19
C VAL A 86 -13.02 11.12 1.52
N ALA A 87 -13.16 10.74 2.78
CA ALA A 87 -13.06 9.35 3.21
C ALA A 87 -14.41 8.65 3.06
N VAL A 88 -14.54 7.74 2.09
CA VAL A 88 -15.75 6.92 1.92
C VAL A 88 -15.69 5.75 2.89
N VAL A 89 -16.64 5.71 3.83
CA VAL A 89 -16.78 4.62 4.80
C VAL A 89 -18.06 3.85 4.45
N ALA A 90 -17.91 2.59 4.08
CA ALA A 90 -19.03 1.68 3.86
C ALA A 90 -19.23 0.79 5.08
N VAL A 91 -20.46 0.74 5.60
CA VAL A 91 -20.87 -0.11 6.72
C VAL A 91 -22.08 -0.94 6.32
N LEU A 92 -22.20 -2.12 6.93
CA LEU A 92 -23.32 -3.02 6.74
C LEU A 92 -24.08 -3.19 8.05
N SER A 93 -25.40 -3.22 7.97
CA SER A 93 -26.27 -3.50 9.11
C SER A 93 -26.34 -5.01 9.38
N LYS A 94 -26.89 -5.38 10.54
CA LYS A 94 -27.16 -6.79 10.88
C LYS A 94 -27.99 -7.46 9.76
N PRO A 95 -27.64 -8.69 9.33
CA PRO A 95 -28.45 -9.47 8.40
C PRO A 95 -29.90 -9.61 8.90
N HIS A 96 -30.87 -9.19 8.09
CA HIS A 96 -32.29 -9.26 8.39
C HIS A 96 -33.07 -9.68 7.14
N ARG A 97 -34.26 -10.24 7.34
CA ARG A 97 -35.15 -10.65 6.24
C ARG A 97 -35.89 -9.44 5.66
N CYS A 98 -36.12 -9.45 4.34
CA CYS A 98 -36.91 -8.39 3.69
C CYS A 98 -38.35 -8.37 4.21
N PRO A 99 -38.96 -7.17 4.41
CA PRO A 99 -40.31 -7.07 4.96
C PRO A 99 -41.40 -7.67 4.05
N HIS A 100 -41.16 -7.73 2.74
CA HIS A 100 -42.15 -8.27 1.78
C HIS A 100 -42.36 -9.77 1.92
N ILE A 101 -41.44 -10.49 2.58
CA ILE A 101 -41.58 -11.94 2.79
C ILE A 101 -42.84 -12.27 3.59
N ALA A 102 -43.32 -11.34 4.43
CA ALA A 102 -44.55 -11.51 5.22
C ALA A 102 -45.82 -11.57 4.37
N TYR A 103 -45.83 -10.92 3.20
CA TYR A 103 -47.01 -10.84 2.33
C TYR A 103 -46.89 -11.76 1.10
N THR A 104 -45.68 -11.92 0.58
CA THR A 104 -45.41 -12.68 -0.65
C THR A 104 -44.94 -14.11 -0.39
N GLY A 105 -44.49 -14.41 0.84
CA GLY A 105 -44.01 -15.73 1.24
C GLY A 105 -42.61 -16.09 0.74
N TYR A 106 -42.02 -15.30 -0.15
CA TYR A 106 -40.74 -15.61 -0.80
C TYR A 106 -39.83 -14.39 -0.89
N VAL A 107 -38.54 -14.63 -1.10
CA VAL A 107 -37.52 -13.62 -1.41
C VAL A 107 -37.52 -13.31 -2.91
N CYS A 108 -36.99 -12.15 -3.31
CA CYS A 108 -36.89 -11.77 -4.72
C CYS A 108 -36.08 -12.80 -5.53
N VAL A 109 -36.58 -13.19 -6.71
CA VAL A 109 -35.97 -14.19 -7.60
C VAL A 109 -34.51 -13.89 -7.95
N TYR A 110 -34.14 -12.61 -8.05
CA TYR A 110 -32.79 -12.17 -8.39
C TYR A 110 -31.89 -11.89 -7.18
N CYS A 111 -32.32 -12.18 -5.95
CA CYS A 111 -31.52 -11.91 -4.76
C CYS A 111 -30.62 -13.13 -4.46
N PRO A 112 -29.28 -13.00 -4.57
CA PRO A 112 -28.40 -14.15 -4.42
C PRO A 112 -28.18 -14.57 -2.96
N GLY A 113 -28.14 -13.62 -2.04
CA GLY A 113 -27.72 -13.84 -0.65
C GLY A 113 -28.76 -13.42 0.39
N GLY A 114 -28.37 -13.49 1.66
CA GLY A 114 -29.21 -13.19 2.81
C GLY A 114 -29.24 -14.33 3.83
N PRO A 115 -29.99 -14.14 4.93
CA PRO A 115 -30.04 -15.10 6.03
C PRO A 115 -30.68 -16.44 5.66
N ASP A 116 -31.43 -16.48 4.55
CA ASP A 116 -32.11 -17.67 4.03
C ASP A 116 -31.42 -18.27 2.80
N SER A 117 -30.17 -17.86 2.54
CA SER A 117 -29.36 -18.34 1.41
C SER A 117 -28.27 -19.30 1.88
N ASP A 118 -27.65 -20.00 0.93
CA ASP A 118 -26.54 -20.91 1.19
C ASP A 118 -25.22 -20.17 1.54
N PHE A 119 -25.20 -18.83 1.50
CA PHE A 119 -24.03 -18.04 1.84
C PHE A 119 -23.93 -17.81 3.35
N GLU A 120 -22.82 -18.25 3.94
CA GLU A 120 -22.56 -18.14 5.37
C GLU A 120 -22.53 -16.68 5.84
N TYR A 121 -23.39 -16.37 6.82
CA TYR A 121 -23.51 -15.06 7.48
C TYR A 121 -23.48 -13.85 6.52
N SER A 122 -24.21 -13.95 5.40
CA SER A 122 -24.31 -12.90 4.39
C SER A 122 -25.44 -11.90 4.67
N THR A 123 -25.21 -10.61 4.41
CA THR A 123 -26.28 -9.62 4.34
C THR A 123 -27.10 -9.80 3.06
N GLN A 124 -28.38 -9.41 3.09
CA GLN A 124 -29.27 -9.51 1.94
C GLN A 124 -28.63 -8.90 0.67
N ALA A 125 -28.72 -9.62 -0.45
CA ALA A 125 -28.16 -9.26 -1.76
C ALA A 125 -26.62 -9.28 -1.88
N TYR A 126 -25.88 -9.68 -0.85
CA TYR A 126 -24.42 -9.87 -0.91
C TYR A 126 -24.04 -11.34 -0.80
N THR A 127 -22.87 -11.70 -1.32
CA THR A 127 -22.34 -13.07 -1.24
C THR A 127 -21.39 -13.29 -0.07
N GLY A 128 -20.87 -12.21 0.54
CA GLY A 128 -19.91 -12.27 1.64
C GLY A 128 -18.44 -12.26 1.18
N TYR A 129 -18.19 -12.37 -0.12
CA TYR A 129 -16.84 -12.33 -0.72
C TYR A 129 -16.43 -10.93 -1.18
N GLU A 130 -17.31 -9.94 -1.06
CA GLU A 130 -17.01 -8.57 -1.41
C GLU A 130 -16.20 -7.89 -0.29
N PRO A 131 -15.29 -6.96 -0.61
CA PRO A 131 -14.34 -6.40 0.36
C PRO A 131 -15.00 -5.62 1.51
N THR A 132 -16.25 -5.20 1.38
CA THR A 132 -17.02 -4.53 2.44
C THR A 132 -17.69 -5.56 3.37
N PRO A 133 -18.50 -6.53 2.88
CA PRO A 133 -18.96 -7.68 3.65
C PRO A 133 -17.86 -8.45 4.39
N MET A 134 -16.72 -8.73 3.75
CA MET A 134 -15.60 -9.43 4.41
C MET A 134 -15.03 -8.68 5.62
N ARG A 135 -15.27 -7.37 5.73
CA ARG A 135 -14.87 -6.56 6.91
C ARG A 135 -15.98 -6.45 7.95
N ALA A 136 -17.21 -6.79 7.59
CA ALA A 136 -18.39 -6.70 8.43
C ALA A 136 -18.77 -8.02 9.10
N ILE A 137 -18.28 -9.15 8.56
CA ILE A 137 -18.31 -10.50 9.15
C ILE A 137 -17.17 -10.63 10.16
#